data_AF-A0A7S4NQJ9-F1
#
_entry.id   AF-A0A7S4NQJ9-F1
#
_cell.length_a   1.000
_cell.length_b   1.000
_cell.length_c   1.000
_cell.angle_alpha   90.00
_cell.angle_beta   90.00
_cell.angle_gamma   90.00
#
_symmetry.space_group_name_H-M   'P 1'
#
loop_
_entity.id
_entity.type
_entity.pdbx_description
1 polymer ?
#
loop_
_entity_poly.entity_id
_entity_poly.type
_entity_poly.pdbx_seq_one_letter_code
_entity_poly.pdbx_strand_id
1 'polypeptide(L)'
;MAETGKEKGEEKLKLEEIHSIIGTEGCRKIASCFYERVWADKDTPWFSHMFITRSDKDLSIFSQETFLVQRLGGPEMHGGMLKDDQFVLDVHHHFKVTAKGLRRWMDHMREGLDEVFPEGSYDGRGEEVKALLMDWFWDFGASMINCTDSSPQAPQNVWHEKQVKKEAQRKARMERKEKREKQAEEEKKKREEEGEGEEGE
;
A
#
# COMPACT_ATOMS: atom_id res chain seq x y z
N MET A 1 -51.67 -35.73 0.34
CA MET A 1 -50.47 -35.22 -0.32
C MET A 1 -50.48 -33.71 -0.15
N ALA A 2 -49.70 -33.20 0.79
CA ALA A 2 -49.50 -31.76 0.98
C ALA A 2 -48.00 -31.54 0.85
N GLU A 3 -47.59 -31.06 -0.32
CA GLU A 3 -46.23 -30.60 -0.56
C GLU A 3 -46.06 -29.28 0.19
N THR A 4 -45.32 -29.34 1.29
CA THR A 4 -44.86 -28.15 1.99
C THR A 4 -43.83 -27.45 1.11
N GLY A 5 -44.25 -26.34 0.50
CA GLY A 5 -43.36 -25.40 -0.17
C GLY A 5 -42.32 -24.91 0.83
N LYS A 6 -41.10 -25.43 0.68
CA LYS A 6 -39.93 -24.95 1.40
C LYS A 6 -39.61 -23.57 0.84
N GLU A 7 -39.89 -22.53 1.61
CA GLU A 7 -39.40 -21.17 1.33
C GLU A 7 -37.90 -21.29 1.04
N LYS A 8 -37.49 -20.97 -0.19
CA LYS A 8 -36.09 -20.75 -0.54
C LYS A 8 -35.67 -19.52 0.26
N GLY A 9 -35.09 -19.72 1.44
CA GLY A 9 -34.36 -18.67 2.12
C GLY A 9 -33.34 -18.11 1.14
N GLU A 10 -33.33 -16.80 0.93
CA GLU A 10 -32.33 -16.13 0.12
C GLU A 10 -30.95 -16.55 0.65
N GLU A 11 -30.17 -17.24 -0.17
CA GLU A 11 -28.83 -17.67 0.20
C GLU A 11 -27.96 -16.42 0.29
N LYS A 12 -27.55 -16.08 1.52
CA LYS A 12 -26.69 -14.93 1.80
C LYS A 12 -25.36 -15.10 1.06
N LEU A 13 -24.94 -14.06 0.33
CA LEU A 13 -23.62 -14.01 -0.31
C LEU A 13 -22.50 -14.32 0.70
N LYS A 14 -21.58 -15.20 0.29
CA LYS A 14 -20.39 -15.55 1.07
C LYS A 14 -19.17 -14.76 0.60
N LEU A 15 -18.18 -14.60 1.48
CA LEU A 15 -16.98 -13.82 1.20
C LEU A 15 -16.20 -14.39 0.01
N GLU A 16 -16.07 -15.72 -0.04
CA GLU A 16 -15.39 -16.48 -1.09
C GLU A 16 -16.11 -16.47 -2.46
N GLU A 17 -17.32 -15.90 -2.53
CA GLU A 17 -18.07 -15.77 -3.79
C GLU A 17 -17.88 -14.38 -4.40
N ILE A 18 -17.34 -13.41 -3.65
CA ILE A 18 -17.22 -12.01 -4.10
C ILE A 18 -16.33 -11.89 -5.34
N HIS A 19 -15.23 -12.64 -5.45
CA HIS A 19 -14.35 -12.56 -6.62
C HIS A 19 -15.08 -12.93 -7.91
N SER A 20 -16.02 -13.87 -7.87
CA SER A 20 -16.84 -14.22 -9.04
C SER A 20 -17.70 -13.06 -9.55
N ILE A 21 -17.99 -12.09 -8.68
CA ILE A 21 -18.80 -10.90 -8.98
C ILE A 21 -17.91 -9.77 -9.48
N ILE A 22 -16.83 -9.46 -8.74
CA ILE A 22 -16.05 -8.23 -8.99
C ILE A 22 -14.77 -8.47 -9.81
N GLY A 23 -14.34 -9.73 -9.91
CA GLY A 23 -13.09 -10.14 -10.54
C GLY A 23 -11.83 -9.56 -9.91
N THR A 24 -10.69 -9.89 -10.50
CA THR A 24 -9.38 -9.33 -10.10
C THR A 24 -9.32 -7.82 -10.33
N GLU A 25 -10.00 -7.30 -11.35
CA GLU A 25 -10.06 -5.86 -11.61
C GLU A 25 -10.78 -5.11 -10.48
N GLY A 26 -11.90 -5.64 -9.97
CA GLY A 26 -12.58 -5.06 -8.81
C GLY A 26 -11.70 -5.06 -7.57
N CYS A 27 -10.98 -6.16 -7.30
CA CYS A 27 -10.02 -6.23 -6.20
C CYS A 27 -8.91 -5.17 -6.32
N ARG A 28 -8.39 -4.96 -7.54
CA ARG A 28 -7.41 -3.91 -7.81
C ARG A 28 -7.99 -2.53 -7.58
N LYS A 29 -9.21 -2.26 -8.06
CA LYS A 29 -9.89 -0.96 -7.85
C LYS A 29 -10.06 -0.64 -6.38
N ILE A 30 -10.49 -1.60 -5.56
CA ILE A 30 -10.59 -1.44 -4.10
C ILE A 30 -9.23 -1.03 -3.52
N ALA A 31 -8.17 -1.77 -3.84
CA ALA A 31 -6.82 -1.48 -3.34
C ALA A 31 -6.31 -0.10 -3.81
N SER A 32 -6.49 0.24 -5.08
CA SER A 32 -6.09 1.53 -5.64
C SER A 32 -6.82 2.70 -4.99
N CYS A 33 -8.15 2.67 -4.94
CA CYS A 33 -8.95 3.73 -4.32
C CYS A 33 -8.57 3.93 -2.85
N PHE A 34 -8.38 2.84 -2.11
CA PHE A 34 -7.90 2.93 -0.72
C PHE A 34 -6.53 3.63 -0.63
N TYR A 35 -5.52 3.17 -1.38
CA TYR A 35 -4.17 3.71 -1.26
C TYR A 35 -4.00 5.11 -1.82
N GLU A 36 -4.78 5.48 -2.84
CA GLU A 36 -4.85 6.87 -3.31
C GLU A 36 -5.32 7.81 -2.21
N ARG A 37 -6.35 7.42 -1.45
CA ARG A 37 -6.83 8.18 -0.29
C ARG A 37 -5.81 8.23 0.83
N VAL A 38 -5.18 7.09 1.17
CA VAL A 38 -4.10 7.06 2.19
C VAL A 38 -2.95 7.99 1.82
N TRP A 39 -2.51 8.00 0.56
CA TRP A 39 -1.42 8.89 0.11
C TRP A 39 -1.84 10.36 0.01
N ALA A 40 -3.12 10.64 -0.25
CA ALA A 40 -3.68 11.98 -0.31
C ALA A 40 -4.06 12.56 1.06
N ASP A 41 -4.06 11.75 2.12
CA ASP A 41 -4.46 12.12 3.47
C ASP A 41 -3.46 13.08 4.15
N LYS A 42 -3.70 14.38 3.94
CA LYS A 42 -2.94 15.47 4.56
C LYS A 42 -3.46 15.87 5.94
N ASP A 43 -4.70 15.52 6.27
CA ASP A 43 -5.35 15.88 7.53
C ASP A 43 -4.91 14.98 8.68
N THR A 44 -4.51 13.74 8.38
CA THR A 44 -3.94 12.81 9.36
C THR A 44 -2.57 12.26 8.94
N PRO A 45 -1.51 13.10 8.90
CA PRO A 45 -0.18 12.68 8.46
C PRO A 45 0.39 11.50 9.25
N TRP A 46 0.03 11.38 10.54
CA TRP A 46 0.45 10.26 11.38
C TRP A 46 0.00 8.90 10.83
N PHE A 47 -1.16 8.84 10.15
CA PHE A 47 -1.68 7.61 9.57
C PHE A 47 -0.99 7.30 8.24
N SER A 48 -0.94 8.27 7.33
CA SER A 48 -0.31 8.09 6.01
C SER A 48 1.19 7.77 6.12
N HIS A 49 1.89 8.33 7.11
CA HIS A 49 3.29 7.99 7.40
C HIS A 49 3.53 6.51 7.76
N MET A 50 2.52 5.79 8.28
CA MET A 50 2.65 4.36 8.55
C MET A 50 2.90 3.55 7.27
N PHE A 51 2.39 4.03 6.13
CA PHE A 51 2.48 3.37 4.84
C PHE A 51 3.63 3.93 4.00
N ILE A 52 3.67 5.26 3.82
CA ILE A 52 4.57 5.96 2.89
C ILE A 52 6.05 5.75 3.25
N THR A 53 6.37 5.62 4.54
CA THR A 53 7.77 5.49 4.99
C THR A 53 8.35 4.08 4.79
N ARG A 54 7.53 3.10 4.43
CA ARG A 54 7.88 1.68 4.46
C ARG A 54 7.74 0.98 3.13
N SER A 55 6.86 1.45 2.25
CA SER A 55 6.56 0.79 0.98
C SER A 55 6.27 1.82 -0.11
N ASP A 56 6.52 1.41 -1.35
CA ASP A 56 6.03 2.14 -2.51
C ASP A 56 4.50 1.98 -2.65
N LYS A 57 3.83 2.98 -3.22
CA LYS A 57 2.37 2.97 -3.37
C LYS A 57 1.91 1.79 -4.24
N ASP A 58 2.55 1.58 -5.38
CA ASP A 58 2.13 0.56 -6.35
C ASP A 58 2.39 -0.84 -5.80
N LEU A 59 3.49 -1.03 -5.04
CA LEU A 59 3.75 -2.27 -4.31
C LEU A 59 2.70 -2.55 -3.23
N SER A 60 2.23 -1.50 -2.55
CA SER A 60 1.20 -1.61 -1.51
C SER A 60 -0.15 -1.98 -2.12
N ILE A 61 -0.50 -1.36 -3.25
CA ILE A 61 -1.69 -1.69 -4.06
C ILE A 61 -1.63 -3.15 -4.52
N PHE A 62 -0.54 -3.56 -5.17
CA PHE A 62 -0.37 -4.94 -5.64
C PHE A 62 -0.46 -5.96 -4.48
N SER A 63 0.12 -5.59 -3.34
CA SER A 63 0.09 -6.41 -2.14
C SER A 63 -1.32 -6.61 -1.59
N GLN A 64 -2.14 -5.57 -1.56
CA GLN A 64 -3.51 -5.65 -1.08
C GLN A 64 -4.43 -6.29 -2.12
N GLU A 65 -4.26 -5.99 -3.41
CA GLU A 65 -4.94 -6.69 -4.51
C GLU A 65 -4.75 -8.20 -4.39
N THR A 66 -3.50 -8.66 -4.24
CA THR A 66 -3.19 -10.09 -4.10
C THR A 66 -3.90 -10.72 -2.90
N PHE A 67 -3.90 -10.03 -1.76
CA PHE A 67 -4.59 -10.48 -0.55
C PHE A 67 -6.11 -10.60 -0.78
N LEU A 68 -6.73 -9.60 -1.40
CA LEU A 68 -8.15 -9.59 -1.71
C LEU A 68 -8.51 -10.70 -2.70
N VAL A 69 -7.77 -10.86 -3.79
CA VAL A 69 -8.03 -11.93 -4.76
C VAL A 69 -8.04 -13.30 -4.07
N GLN A 70 -7.06 -13.60 -3.23
CA GLN A 70 -7.00 -14.88 -2.51
C GLN A 70 -8.17 -15.04 -1.53
N ARG A 71 -8.51 -14.01 -0.75
CA ARG A 71 -9.52 -14.12 0.31
C ARG A 71 -10.95 -14.13 -0.22
N LEU A 72 -11.18 -13.51 -1.37
CA LEU A 72 -12.49 -13.38 -2.00
C LEU A 72 -12.82 -14.52 -2.97
N GLY A 73 -12.00 -15.59 -3.01
CA GLY A 73 -12.23 -16.80 -3.81
C GLY A 73 -11.63 -16.79 -5.21
N GLY A 74 -10.75 -15.83 -5.50
CA GLY A 74 -9.99 -15.78 -6.73
C GLY A 74 -8.78 -16.73 -6.76
N PRO A 75 -8.07 -16.81 -7.88
CA PRO A 75 -6.92 -17.71 -8.04
C PRO A 75 -5.73 -17.26 -7.19
N GLU A 76 -4.83 -18.19 -6.88
CA GLU A 76 -3.52 -17.83 -6.33
C GLU A 76 -2.74 -16.98 -7.34
N MET A 77 -2.38 -15.75 -6.94
CA MET A 77 -1.60 -14.85 -7.78
C MET A 77 -0.13 -15.27 -7.83
N HIS A 78 0.53 -14.98 -8.95
CA HIS A 78 1.87 -15.47 -9.29
C HIS A 78 2.92 -15.15 -8.19
N GLY A 79 3.66 -16.17 -7.75
CA GLY A 79 4.71 -16.05 -6.71
C GLY A 79 4.43 -16.86 -5.43
N GLY A 80 3.26 -17.48 -5.29
CA GLY A 80 2.99 -18.52 -4.27
C GLY A 80 3.01 -18.07 -2.81
N MET A 81 3.17 -16.76 -2.53
CA MET A 81 2.97 -16.23 -1.18
C MET A 81 1.48 -16.21 -0.89
N LEU A 82 0.99 -17.28 -0.29
CA LEU A 82 -0.26 -17.27 0.45
C LEU A 82 -0.11 -16.24 1.56
N LYS A 83 -0.87 -15.15 1.47
CA LYS A 83 -1.03 -14.22 2.58
C LYS A 83 -2.08 -14.80 3.51
N ASP A 84 -1.76 -15.94 4.10
CA ASP A 84 -2.62 -16.53 5.12
C ASP A 84 -2.77 -15.55 6.29
N ASP A 85 -3.80 -15.78 7.11
CA ASP A 85 -4.15 -14.86 8.19
C ASP A 85 -2.95 -14.68 9.15
N GLN A 86 -2.10 -15.71 9.32
CA GLN A 86 -0.90 -15.65 10.15
C GLN A 86 0.17 -14.73 9.55
N PHE A 87 0.46 -14.82 8.26
CA PHE A 87 1.40 -13.95 7.57
C PHE A 87 0.95 -12.48 7.67
N VAL A 88 -0.35 -12.21 7.49
CA VAL A 88 -0.88 -10.85 7.61
C VAL A 88 -0.75 -10.34 9.04
N LEU A 89 -1.07 -11.16 10.05
CA LEU A 89 -0.86 -10.82 11.45
C LEU A 89 0.62 -10.52 11.75
N ASP A 90 1.54 -11.37 11.31
CA ASP A 90 2.99 -11.21 11.52
C ASP A 90 3.52 -9.92 10.89
N VAL A 91 3.05 -9.56 9.70
CA VAL A 91 3.37 -8.28 9.08
C VAL A 91 2.85 -7.13 9.95
N HIS A 92 1.58 -7.19 10.39
CA HIS A 92 0.95 -6.14 11.18
C HIS A 92 1.55 -6.01 12.60
N HIS A 93 2.14 -7.06 13.16
CA HIS A 93 2.88 -7.02 14.43
C HIS A 93 4.08 -6.07 14.40
N HIS A 94 4.65 -5.77 13.23
CA HIS A 94 5.73 -4.80 13.08
C HIS A 94 5.23 -3.34 13.15
N PHE A 95 3.92 -3.14 13.18
CA PHE A 95 3.26 -1.84 13.25
C PHE A 95 2.44 -1.73 14.54
N LYS A 96 2.29 -0.50 15.04
CA LYS A 96 1.36 -0.21 16.14
C LYS A 96 -0.03 -0.02 15.56
N VAL A 97 -0.78 -1.11 15.48
CA VAL A 97 -2.16 -1.09 15.01
C VAL A 97 -3.06 -0.76 16.20
N THR A 98 -3.63 0.43 16.20
CA THR A 98 -4.49 0.95 17.26
C THR A 98 -5.94 0.97 16.81
N ALA A 99 -6.89 1.00 17.74
CA ALA A 99 -8.31 1.18 17.40
C ALA A 99 -8.57 2.50 16.63
N LYS A 100 -7.77 3.54 16.88
CA LYS A 100 -7.82 4.80 16.12
C LYS A 100 -7.32 4.62 14.69
N GLY A 101 -6.23 3.87 14.52
CA GLY A 101 -5.69 3.49 13.21
C GLY A 101 -6.70 2.69 12.39
N LEU A 102 -7.36 1.70 13.01
CA LEU A 102 -8.44 0.94 12.37
C LEU A 102 -9.58 1.85 11.90
N ARG A 103 -10.09 2.75 12.75
CA ARG A 103 -11.15 3.68 12.35
C ARG A 103 -10.74 4.52 11.14
N ARG A 104 -9.53 5.08 11.14
CA ARG A 104 -9.04 5.87 10.00
C ARG A 104 -8.87 5.04 8.73
N TRP A 105 -8.41 3.80 8.87
CA TRP A 105 -8.35 2.83 7.78
C TRP A 105 -9.75 2.56 7.20
N MET A 106 -10.74 2.36 8.07
CA MET A 106 -12.14 2.09 7.67
C MET A 106 -12.81 3.30 7.02
N ASP A 107 -12.46 4.53 7.42
CA ASP A 107 -12.93 5.74 6.75
C ASP A 107 -12.49 5.75 5.28
N HIS A 108 -11.20 5.53 5.03
CA HIS A 108 -10.65 5.44 3.67
C HIS A 108 -11.24 4.28 2.88
N MET A 109 -11.44 3.13 3.52
CA MET A 109 -12.05 1.98 2.85
C MET A 109 -13.51 2.23 2.51
N ARG A 110 -14.29 2.86 3.40
CA ARG A 110 -15.69 3.23 3.12
C ARG A 110 -15.78 4.14 1.90
N GLU A 111 -15.03 5.23 1.88
CA GLU A 111 -15.03 6.17 0.76
C GLU A 111 -14.47 5.56 -0.52
N GLY A 112 -13.52 4.62 -0.41
CA GLY A 112 -13.03 3.84 -1.55
C GLY A 112 -14.10 2.92 -2.11
N LEU A 113 -14.82 2.20 -1.26
CA LEU A 113 -15.88 1.28 -1.67
C LEU A 113 -17.11 2.02 -2.22
N ASP A 114 -17.44 3.21 -1.72
CA ASP A 114 -18.48 4.07 -2.31
C ASP A 114 -18.18 4.40 -3.79
N GLU A 115 -16.90 4.55 -4.15
CA GLU A 115 -16.47 4.84 -5.52
C GLU A 115 -16.42 3.57 -6.40
N VAL A 116 -15.99 2.45 -5.83
CA VAL A 116 -15.92 1.16 -6.54
C VAL A 116 -17.30 0.56 -6.78
N PHE A 117 -18.23 0.78 -5.86
CA PHE A 117 -19.57 0.21 -5.86
C PHE A 117 -20.64 1.31 -5.92
N PRO A 118 -20.74 2.07 -7.04
CA PRO A 118 -21.86 2.98 -7.23
C PRO A 118 -23.18 2.21 -7.36
N GLU A 119 -24.30 2.90 -7.17
CA GLU A 119 -25.65 2.32 -7.26
C GLU A 119 -25.85 1.56 -8.60
N GLY A 120 -26.36 0.33 -8.51
CA GLY A 120 -26.60 -0.53 -9.68
C GLY A 120 -25.35 -1.21 -10.27
N SER A 121 -24.16 -1.00 -9.70
CA SER A 121 -22.94 -1.70 -10.12
C SER A 121 -23.02 -3.22 -9.93
N TYR A 122 -22.22 -3.95 -10.71
CA TYR A 122 -22.09 -5.41 -10.65
C TYR A 122 -23.44 -6.13 -10.74
N ASP A 123 -24.22 -5.81 -11.77
CA ASP A 123 -25.56 -6.37 -12.02
C ASP A 123 -26.52 -6.22 -10.82
N GLY A 124 -26.42 -5.09 -10.12
CA GLY A 124 -27.23 -4.77 -8.94
C GLY A 124 -26.74 -5.38 -7.63
N ARG A 125 -25.61 -6.10 -7.64
CA ARG A 125 -25.03 -6.74 -6.44
C ARG A 125 -24.02 -5.88 -5.70
N GLY A 126 -23.68 -4.69 -6.22
CA GLY A 126 -22.64 -3.84 -5.65
C GLY A 126 -22.85 -3.48 -4.17
N GLU A 127 -24.07 -3.12 -3.78
CA GLU A 127 -24.40 -2.78 -2.38
C GLU A 127 -24.29 -3.99 -1.44
N GLU A 128 -24.72 -5.18 -1.90
CA GLU A 128 -24.58 -6.43 -1.14
C GLU A 128 -23.10 -6.76 -0.89
N VAL A 129 -22.28 -6.69 -1.94
CA VAL A 129 -20.82 -6.92 -1.87
C VAL A 129 -20.16 -5.91 -0.94
N LYS A 130 -20.47 -4.62 -1.11
CA LYS A 130 -19.91 -3.53 -0.30
C LYS A 130 -20.24 -3.69 1.18
N ALA A 131 -21.49 -4.02 1.53
CA ALA A 131 -21.90 -4.24 2.90
C ALA A 131 -21.12 -5.40 3.54
N LEU A 132 -21.02 -6.53 2.82
CA LEU A 132 -20.29 -7.71 3.30
C LEU A 132 -18.79 -7.42 3.45
N LEU A 133 -18.18 -6.70 2.52
CA LEU A 133 -16.78 -6.28 2.62
C LEU A 133 -16.55 -5.35 3.81
N MET A 134 -17.44 -4.39 4.06
CA MET A 134 -17.31 -3.46 5.18
C MET A 134 -17.37 -4.17 6.54
N ASP A 135 -18.30 -5.10 6.70
CA ASP A 135 -18.41 -5.93 7.92
C ASP A 135 -17.14 -6.79 8.09
N TRP A 136 -16.73 -7.48 7.02
CA TRP A 136 -15.54 -8.33 7.06
C TRP A 136 -14.26 -7.55 7.35
N PHE A 137 -14.06 -6.39 6.70
CA PHE A 137 -12.89 -5.55 6.95
C PHE A 137 -12.84 -5.02 8.37
N TRP A 138 -14.01 -4.69 8.95
CA TRP A 138 -14.08 -4.27 10.34
C TRP A 138 -13.64 -5.39 11.29
N ASP A 139 -14.21 -6.58 11.14
CA ASP A 139 -13.89 -7.73 11.99
C ASP A 139 -12.44 -8.17 11.85
N PHE A 140 -11.95 -8.29 10.61
CA PHE A 140 -10.57 -8.62 10.31
C PHE A 140 -9.62 -7.54 10.84
N GLY A 141 -9.90 -6.26 10.58
CA GLY A 141 -9.09 -5.16 11.08
C GLY A 141 -9.09 -5.05 12.61
N ALA A 142 -10.19 -5.38 13.28
CA ALA A 142 -10.27 -5.43 14.74
C ALA A 142 -9.35 -6.53 15.31
N SER A 143 -9.26 -7.68 14.64
CA SER A 143 -8.33 -8.76 15.03
C SER A 143 -6.85 -8.37 14.90
N MET A 144 -6.54 -7.33 14.13
CA MET A 144 -5.16 -6.84 13.93
C MET A 144 -4.72 -5.83 14.99
N ILE A 145 -5.63 -5.35 15.86
CA ILE A 145 -5.28 -4.36 16.88
C ILE A 145 -4.31 -5.00 17.89
N ASN A 146 -3.10 -4.45 17.95
CA ASN A 146 -2.02 -4.93 18.80
C ASN A 146 -1.49 -3.86 19.78
N CYS A 147 -2.12 -2.67 19.79
CA CYS A 147 -1.70 -1.55 20.60
C CYS A 147 -2.89 -0.81 21.21
N THR A 148 -2.86 -0.62 22.54
CA THR A 148 -3.88 0.10 23.31
C THR A 148 -3.60 1.61 23.43
N ASP A 149 -2.39 2.03 23.10
CA ASP A 149 -2.00 3.45 23.09
C ASP A 149 -2.67 4.17 21.93
N SER A 150 -3.44 5.21 22.22
CA SER A 150 -4.15 6.01 21.22
C SER A 150 -3.27 7.11 20.62
N SER A 151 -2.03 7.26 21.11
CA SER A 151 -1.09 8.28 20.68
C SER A 151 -0.56 8.00 19.27
N PRO A 152 -0.57 8.99 18.36
CA PRO A 152 0.04 8.85 17.04
C PRO A 152 1.55 8.68 17.19
N GLN A 153 2.09 7.54 16.77
CA GLN A 153 3.54 7.33 16.76
C GLN A 153 4.09 7.53 15.35
N ALA A 154 5.14 8.33 15.26
CA ALA A 154 6.03 8.30 14.11
C ALA A 154 6.62 6.88 13.97
N PRO A 155 6.86 6.39 12.75
CA PRO A 155 7.36 5.04 12.53
C PRO A 155 8.68 4.80 13.28
N GLN A 156 8.71 3.86 14.23
CA GLN A 156 9.96 3.44 14.87
C GLN A 156 10.77 2.56 13.90
N ASN A 157 11.52 3.19 13.00
CA ASN A 157 12.17 2.48 11.91
C ASN A 157 13.67 2.79 11.87
N VAL A 158 14.47 2.04 12.64
CA VAL A 158 15.95 2.01 12.51
C VAL A 158 16.38 1.68 11.06
N TRP A 159 15.53 1.00 10.30
CA TRP A 159 15.74 0.68 8.88
C TRP A 159 15.55 1.86 7.92
N HIS A 160 14.60 2.76 8.18
CA HIS A 160 14.38 3.95 7.35
C HIS A 160 15.54 4.94 7.53
N GLU A 161 16.03 5.11 8.77
CA GLU A 161 17.27 5.85 9.01
C GLU A 161 18.46 5.28 8.24
N LYS A 162 18.61 3.95 8.20
CA LYS A 162 19.71 3.31 7.46
C LYS A 162 19.60 3.54 5.96
N GLN A 163 18.40 3.49 5.38
CA GLN A 163 18.19 3.76 3.95
C GLN A 163 18.42 5.23 3.62
N VAL A 164 17.86 6.16 4.41
CA VAL A 164 18.09 7.60 4.25
C VAL A 164 19.58 7.95 4.40
N LYS A 165 20.28 7.36 5.39
CA LYS A 165 21.75 7.52 5.54
C LYS A 165 22.50 6.94 4.34
N LYS A 166 22.10 5.79 3.82
CA LYS A 166 22.74 5.15 2.66
C LYS A 166 22.55 5.98 1.38
N GLU A 167 21.37 6.55 1.19
CA GLU A 167 21.06 7.40 0.03
C GLU A 167 21.77 8.75 0.11
N ALA A 168 21.81 9.37 1.31
CA ALA A 168 22.60 10.58 1.56
C ALA A 168 24.11 10.34 1.32
N GLN A 169 24.65 9.20 1.77
CA GLN A 169 26.04 8.82 1.49
C GLN A 169 26.29 8.60 0.00
N ARG A 170 25.34 8.00 -0.74
CA ARG A 170 25.45 7.82 -2.20
C ARG A 170 25.47 9.17 -2.92
N LYS A 171 24.60 10.10 -2.54
CA LYS A 171 24.54 11.45 -3.10
C LYS A 171 25.83 12.23 -2.84
N ALA A 172 26.32 12.23 -1.61
CA ALA A 172 27.58 12.89 -1.25
C ALA A 172 28.79 12.29 -1.99
N ARG A 173 28.80 10.98 -2.27
CA ARG A 173 29.86 10.35 -3.05
C ARG A 173 29.82 10.79 -4.52
N MET A 174 28.64 10.93 -5.11
CA MET A 174 28.47 11.41 -6.49
C MET A 174 28.91 12.88 -6.62
N GLU A 175 28.48 13.75 -5.71
CA GLU A 175 28.89 15.17 -5.69
C GLU A 175 30.42 15.32 -5.53
N ARG A 176 31.05 14.51 -4.68
CA ARG A 176 32.53 14.49 -4.55
C ARG A 176 33.24 14.03 -5.81
N LYS A 177 32.65 13.06 -6.53
CA LYS A 177 33.21 12.56 -7.79
C LYS A 177 33.11 13.64 -8.88
N GLU A 178 31.95 14.26 -9.02
CA GLU A 178 31.71 15.34 -9.99
C GLU A 178 32.63 16.55 -9.72
N LYS A 179 32.82 16.92 -8.45
CA LYS A 179 33.73 18.01 -8.07
C LYS A 179 35.19 17.69 -8.43
N ARG A 180 35.63 16.44 -8.26
CA ARG A 180 36.99 16.01 -8.64
C ARG A 180 37.20 16.00 -10.14
N GLU A 181 36.20 15.57 -10.90
CA GLU A 181 36.26 15.57 -12.37
C GLU A 181 36.34 17.00 -12.90
N LYS A 182 35.52 17.93 -12.39
CA LYS A 182 35.60 19.36 -12.75
C LYS A 182 36.96 19.98 -12.41
N GLN A 183 37.51 19.69 -11.23
CA GLN A 183 38.84 20.19 -10.84
C GLN A 183 39.95 19.64 -11.74
N ALA A 184 39.89 18.35 -12.11
CA ALA A 184 40.86 17.75 -13.00
C ALA A 184 40.78 18.33 -14.41
N GLU A 185 39.58 18.66 -14.89
CA GLU A 185 39.37 19.29 -16.19
C GLU A 185 39.87 20.75 -16.20
N GLU A 186 39.62 21.51 -15.13
CA GLU A 186 40.18 22.86 -14.96
C GLU A 186 41.71 22.85 -14.86
N GLU A 187 42.30 21.93 -14.11
CA GLU A 187 43.77 21.78 -14.02
C GLU A 187 44.39 21.36 -15.35
N LYS A 188 43.72 20.47 -16.11
CA LYS A 188 44.17 20.07 -17.44
C LYS A 188 44.14 21.25 -18.41
N LYS A 189 43.03 22.00 -18.43
CA LYS A 189 42.88 23.18 -19.27
C LYS A 189 43.93 24.26 -18.94
N LYS A 190 44.19 24.48 -17.65
CA LYS A 190 45.23 25.42 -17.21
C LYS A 190 46.63 25.00 -17.64
N ARG A 191 46.96 23.70 -17.63
CA ARG A 191 48.24 23.17 -18.13
C ARG A 191 48.38 23.28 -19.64
N GLU A 192 47.28 23.13 -20.39
CA GLU A 192 47.26 23.35 -21.84
C GLU A 192 47.48 24.83 -22.18
N GLU A 193 46.84 25.75 -21.44
CA GLU A 193 47.03 27.21 -21.60
C GLU A 193 48.44 27.70 -21.18
N GLU A 194 49.07 27.07 -20.18
CA GLU A 194 50.45 27.38 -19.75
C GLU A 194 51.53 26.74 -20.66
N GLY A 195 51.19 25.69 -21.41
CA GLY A 195 52.11 24.99 -22.32
C GLY A 195 52.23 25.61 -23.72
N GLU A 196 51.27 26.43 -24.14
CA GLU A 196 51.30 27.14 -25.44
C GLU A 196 52.15 28.44 -25.41
N GLY A 197 52.76 28.78 -24.28
CA GLY A 197 53.57 29.99 -24.10
C GLY A 197 55.08 29.87 -24.37
N GLU A 198 55.60 28.67 -24.64
CA GLU A 198 57.07 28.42 -24.73
C GLU A 198 57.60 28.09 -26.15
N GLU A 199 56.79 28.15 -27.21
CA GLU A 199 57.26 27.99 -28.60
C GLU A 199 57.25 29.32 -29.38
N GLY A 200 57.84 30.37 -28.81
CA GLY A 200 57.88 31.69 -29.42
C GLY A 200 59.10 32.53 -29.04
N GLU A 201 60.32 32.01 -29.22
CA GLU A 201 61.53 32.83 -29.38
C GLU A 201 62.53 32.20 -30.35
#